data_AF-A0AAU3KHH7-F1
#
_entry.id   AF-A0AAU3KHH7-F1
#
_cell.length_a   1.000
_cell.length_b   1.000
_cell.length_c   1.000
_cell.angle_alpha   90.00
_cell.angle_beta   90.00
_cell.angle_gamma   90.00
#
_symmetry.space_group_name_H-M   'P 1'
#
loop_
_entity.id
_entity.type
_entity.pdbx_description
1 polymer ?
#
loop_
_entity_poly.entity_id
_entity_poly.type
_entity_poly.pdbx_seq_one_letter_code
_entity_poly.pdbx_strand_id
1 'polypeptide(L)'
;MKYDPAILTQLSQDLDTLHKQLTQQASTLQSAAKTLSVAWEGNEGYSAFAATKSKWDGEFGSEEDTSPQTAIGKLKYMSTAVANALTNAQNADGGVAGAFGGGRV
;
A
#
# COMPACT_ATOMS: atom_id res chain seq x y z
N MET A 1 -28.40 -4.31 4.89
CA MET A 1 -27.27 -3.45 4.49
C MET A 1 -26.39 -4.22 3.52
N LYS A 2 -25.92 -3.61 2.42
CA LYS A 2 -25.08 -4.28 1.41
C LYS A 2 -23.58 -4.27 1.74
N TYR A 3 -23.16 -3.51 2.76
CA TYR A 3 -21.80 -3.48 3.27
C TYR A 3 -21.81 -3.18 4.77
N ASP A 4 -20.75 -3.59 5.46
CA ASP A 4 -20.51 -3.25 6.87
C ASP A 4 -19.40 -2.18 6.93
N PRO A 5 -19.74 -0.92 7.28
CA PRO A 5 -18.77 0.17 7.32
C PRO A 5 -17.68 -0.04 8.37
N ALA A 6 -17.94 -0.77 9.46
CA ALA A 6 -16.93 -1.06 10.47
C ALA A 6 -15.87 -2.01 9.91
N ILE A 7 -16.30 -3.06 9.19
CA ILE A 7 -15.39 -4.03 8.55
C ILE A 7 -14.55 -3.35 7.47
N LEU A 8 -15.15 -2.51 6.62
CA LEU A 8 -14.42 -1.80 5.57
C LEU A 8 -13.44 -0.76 6.14
N THR A 9 -13.80 -0.10 7.23
CA THR A 9 -12.90 0.81 7.96
C THR A 9 -11.70 0.05 8.53
N GLN A 10 -11.95 -1.10 9.18
CA GLN A 10 -10.87 -1.94 9.71
C GLN A 10 -9.95 -2.44 8.60
N LEU A 11 -10.51 -2.93 7.50
CA LEU A 11 -9.73 -3.39 6.34
C LEU A 11 -8.84 -2.28 5.77
N SER A 12 -9.36 -1.05 5.67
CA SER A 12 -8.58 0.11 5.22
C SER A 12 -7.39 0.40 6.15
N GLN A 13 -7.62 0.35 7.47
CA GLN A 13 -6.58 0.55 8.48
C GLN A 13 -5.52 -0.55 8.46
N ASP A 14 -5.94 -1.81 8.30
CA ASP A 14 -5.03 -2.96 8.21
C ASP A 14 -4.14 -2.86 6.96
N LEU A 15 -4.73 -2.50 5.81
CA LEU A 15 -3.98 -2.31 4.57
C LEU A 15 -2.98 -1.14 4.66
N ASP A 16 -3.37 -0.03 5.28
CA ASP A 16 -2.46 1.11 5.50
C ASP A 16 -1.32 0.75 6.49
N THR A 17 -1.63 -0.03 7.53
CA THR A 17 -0.63 -0.53 8.48
C THR A 17 0.37 -1.45 7.79
N LEU A 18 -0.10 -2.41 6.99
CA LEU A 18 0.75 -3.31 6.21
C LEU A 18 1.62 -2.53 5.21
N HIS A 19 1.04 -1.54 4.53
CA HIS A 19 1.79 -0.68 3.62
C HIS A 19 2.94 0.04 4.36
N LYS A 20 2.66 0.70 5.49
CA LYS A 20 3.67 1.38 6.31
C LYS A 20 4.78 0.45 6.78
N GLN A 21 4.42 -0.74 7.26
CA GLN A 21 5.39 -1.74 7.72
C GLN A 21 6.29 -2.20 6.58
N LEU A 22 5.71 -2.49 5.40
CA LEU A 22 6.48 -2.95 4.25
C LEU A 22 7.41 -1.85 3.70
N THR A 23 6.93 -0.61 3.61
CA THR A 23 7.76 0.55 3.27
C THR A 23 8.93 0.72 4.24
N GLN A 24 8.67 0.60 5.54
CA GLN A 24 9.73 0.69 6.56
C GLN A 24 10.79 -0.41 6.40
N GLN A 25 10.36 -1.65 6.13
CA GLN A 25 11.26 -2.78 5.89
C GLN A 25 12.10 -2.56 4.62
N ALA A 26 11.47 -2.09 3.53
CA ALA A 26 12.18 -1.74 2.31
C ALA A 26 13.24 -0.64 2.53
N SER A 27 12.93 0.36 3.37
CA SER A 27 13.86 1.42 3.76
C SER A 27 15.07 0.93 4.55
N THR A 28 14.83 0.06 5.52
CA THR A 28 15.90 -0.58 6.27
C THR A 28 16.79 -1.42 5.36
N LEU A 29 16.21 -2.15 4.41
CA LEU A 29 16.97 -2.94 3.44
C LEU A 29 17.77 -2.07 2.47
N GLN A 30 17.21 -0.95 1.98
CA GLN A 30 17.93 0.05 1.17
C GLN A 30 19.16 0.58 1.91
N SER A 31 18.99 0.95 3.18
CA SER A 31 20.08 1.44 4.03
C SER A 31 21.15 0.36 4.23
N ALA A 32 20.76 -0.86 4.56
CA ALA A 32 21.68 -1.99 4.72
C ALA A 32 22.45 -2.29 3.42
N ALA A 33 21.75 -2.25 2.28
CA ALA A 33 22.36 -2.45 0.96
C ALA A 33 23.42 -1.39 0.65
N LYS A 34 23.16 -0.13 0.99
CA LYS A 34 24.12 0.97 0.83
C LYS A 34 25.33 0.82 1.75
N THR A 35 25.13 0.39 3.00
CA THR A 35 26.25 0.10 3.91
C THR A 35 27.10 -1.04 3.36
N LEU A 36 26.47 -2.10 2.85
CA LEU A 36 27.18 -3.24 2.28
C LEU A 36 27.93 -2.87 1.00
N SER A 37 27.35 -2.03 0.13
CA SER A 37 28.02 -1.55 -1.09
C SER A 37 29.29 -0.76 -0.79
N VAL A 38 29.26 0.10 0.23
CA VAL A 38 30.43 0.87 0.67
C VAL A 38 31.49 -0.04 1.29
N ALA A 39 31.07 -1.01 2.10
CA ALA A 39 32.00 -1.87 2.81
C ALA A 39 32.68 -2.92 1.90
N TRP A 40 32.04 -3.33 0.81
CA TRP A 40 32.45 -4.47 -0.03
C TRP A 40 32.75 -4.06 -1.47
N GLU A 41 33.01 -2.78 -1.72
CA GLU A 41 33.34 -2.25 -3.04
C GLU A 41 34.53 -3.02 -3.65
N GLY A 42 34.28 -3.74 -4.76
CA GLY A 42 35.29 -4.57 -5.45
C GLY A 42 35.34 -6.06 -5.05
N ASN A 43 34.42 -6.57 -4.22
CA ASN A 43 34.37 -7.97 -3.78
C ASN A 43 33.21 -8.76 -4.46
N GLU A 44 33.45 -10.01 -4.87
CA GLU A 44 32.44 -10.90 -5.48
C GLU A 44 31.18 -11.09 -4.63
N GLY A 45 31.31 -11.05 -3.30
CA GLY A 45 30.17 -11.17 -2.39
C GLY A 45 29.15 -10.01 -2.51
N TYR A 46 29.60 -8.84 -2.97
CA TYR A 46 28.71 -7.73 -3.30
C TYR A 46 27.84 -8.04 -4.53
N SER A 47 28.36 -8.78 -5.50
CA SER A 47 27.62 -9.15 -6.72
C SER A 47 26.42 -10.05 -6.41
N ALA A 48 26.61 -11.06 -5.56
CA ALA A 48 25.53 -11.96 -5.14
C ALA A 48 24.44 -11.22 -4.33
N PHE A 49 24.87 -10.33 -3.43
CA PHE A 49 23.94 -9.48 -2.68
C PHE A 49 23.17 -8.53 -3.60
N ALA A 50 23.86 -7.84 -4.53
CA ALA A 50 23.25 -6.92 -5.47
C ALA A 50 22.21 -7.63 -6.37
N ALA A 51 22.50 -8.84 -6.85
CA ALA A 51 21.56 -9.64 -7.61
C ALA A 51 20.31 -9.99 -6.80
N THR A 52 20.48 -10.36 -5.52
CA THR A 52 19.36 -10.69 -4.63
C THR A 52 18.54 -9.43 -4.29
N LYS A 53 19.19 -8.30 -4.03
CA LYS A 53 18.55 -7.01 -3.79
C LYS A 53 17.75 -6.53 -4.99
N SER A 54 18.27 -6.72 -6.21
CA SER A 54 17.55 -6.38 -7.44
C SER A 54 16.26 -7.19 -7.60
N LYS A 55 16.27 -8.49 -7.26
CA LYS A 55 15.05 -9.31 -7.24
C LYS A 55 14.05 -8.82 -6.19
N TRP A 56 14.53 -8.52 -4.99
CA TRP A 56 13.70 -7.94 -3.93
C TRP A 56 13.02 -6.66 -4.41
N ASP A 57 13.76 -5.74 -5.01
CA ASP A 57 13.22 -4.47 -5.50
C ASP A 57 12.18 -4.68 -6.61
N GLY A 58 12.35 -5.70 -7.45
CA GLY A 58 11.35 -6.08 -8.46
C GLY A 58 10.07 -6.69 -7.88
N GLU A 59 10.16 -7.43 -6.78
CA GLU A 59 9.00 -8.09 -6.14
C GLU A 59 8.25 -7.17 -5.17
N PHE A 60 8.99 -6.51 -4.29
CA PHE A 60 8.44 -5.73 -3.19
C PHE A 60 8.37 -4.24 -3.49
N GLY A 61 9.25 -3.73 -4.37
CA GLY A 61 9.37 -2.31 -4.67
C GLY A 61 10.31 -1.59 -3.71
N SER A 62 10.56 -0.31 -4.01
CA SER A 62 11.24 0.62 -3.11
C SER A 62 10.22 1.43 -2.30
N GLU A 63 10.72 2.20 -1.33
CA GLU A 63 9.91 3.06 -0.44
C GLU A 63 9.03 4.06 -1.21
N GLU A 64 9.50 4.48 -2.39
CA GLU A 64 8.85 5.45 -3.27
C GLU A 64 7.98 4.77 -4.34
N ASP A 65 7.94 3.44 -4.36
CA ASP A 65 7.30 2.71 -5.45
C ASP A 65 5.78 2.84 -5.37
N THR A 66 5.23 3.39 -6.43
CA THR A 66 3.78 3.59 -6.61
C THR A 66 3.20 2.69 -7.69
N SER A 67 4.04 1.85 -8.31
CA SER A 67 3.63 0.93 -9.36
C SER A 67 2.77 -0.19 -8.80
N PRO A 68 1.60 -0.51 -9.41
CA PRO A 68 0.78 -1.65 -8.99
C PRO A 68 1.42 -3.01 -9.31
N GLN A 69 2.67 -3.03 -9.80
CA GLN A 69 3.40 -4.26 -10.09
C GLN A 69 4.11 -4.83 -8.85
N THR A 70 4.50 -3.98 -7.90
CA THR A 70 5.23 -4.38 -6.69
C THR A 70 4.31 -4.53 -5.49
N ALA A 71 4.74 -5.28 -4.47
CA ALA A 71 3.92 -5.51 -3.28
C ALA A 71 3.53 -4.21 -2.56
N ILE A 72 4.46 -3.25 -2.42
CA ILE A 72 4.18 -1.93 -1.84
C ILE A 72 3.10 -1.20 -2.65
N GLY A 73 3.27 -1.08 -3.97
CA GLY A 73 2.30 -0.36 -4.78
C GLY A 73 0.94 -1.08 -4.87
N LYS A 74 0.90 -2.42 -4.84
CA LYS A 74 -0.35 -3.19 -4.74
C LYS A 74 -1.11 -2.91 -3.45
N LEU A 75 -0.41 -2.85 -2.30
CA LEU A 75 -1.03 -2.48 -1.02
C LEU A 75 -1.61 -1.08 -1.05
N LYS A 76 -0.88 -0.11 -1.60
CA LYS A 76 -1.37 1.26 -1.80
C LYS A 76 -2.62 1.30 -2.69
N TYR A 77 -2.61 0.54 -3.78
CA TYR A 77 -3.75 0.46 -4.71
C TYR A 77 -4.98 -0.15 -4.05
N MET A 78 -4.81 -1.26 -3.30
CA MET A 78 -5.88 -1.89 -2.54
C MET A 78 -6.46 -0.96 -1.47
N SER A 79 -5.60 -0.30 -0.68
CA SER A 79 -6.03 0.68 0.32
C SER A 79 -6.84 1.81 -0.31
N THR A 80 -6.37 2.37 -1.44
CA THR A 80 -7.08 3.42 -2.19
C THR A 80 -8.42 2.93 -2.72
N ALA A 81 -8.49 1.71 -3.26
CA ALA A 81 -9.74 1.13 -3.76
C ALA A 81 -10.78 0.95 -2.64
N VAL A 82 -10.35 0.47 -1.46
CA VAL A 82 -11.22 0.32 -0.28
C VAL A 82 -11.70 1.70 0.21
N ALA A 83 -10.82 2.69 0.29
CA ALA A 83 -11.18 4.06 0.69
C ALA A 83 -12.18 4.71 -0.29
N ASN A 84 -12.00 4.52 -1.60
CA ASN A 84 -12.92 5.00 -2.62
C ASN A 84 -14.27 4.28 -2.53
N ALA A 85 -14.28 2.97 -2.30
CA ALA A 85 -15.50 2.21 -2.09
C ALA A 85 -16.28 2.70 -0.86
N LEU A 86 -15.59 2.98 0.26
CA LEU A 86 -16.20 3.51 1.47
C LEU A 86 -16.83 4.89 1.23
N THR A 87 -16.09 5.80 0.58
CA THR A 87 -16.56 7.15 0.24
C THR A 87 -17.79 7.10 -0.66
N ASN A 88 -17.77 6.25 -1.70
CA ASN A 88 -18.91 6.10 -2.61
C ASN A 88 -20.13 5.54 -1.90
N ALA A 89 -19.94 4.58 -0.99
CA ALA A 89 -21.02 3.98 -0.23
C ALA A 89 -21.67 5.00 0.75
N GLN A 90 -20.86 5.81 1.43
CA GLN A 90 -21.33 6.90 2.29
C GLN A 90 -22.12 7.97 1.50
N ASN A 91 -21.63 8.35 0.32
CA ASN A 91 -22.30 9.32 -0.54
C ASN A 91 -23.64 8.79 -1.08
N ALA A 92 -23.71 7.50 -1.42
CA ALA A 92 -24.95 6.86 -1.86
C ALA A 92 -26.01 6.85 -0.75
N ASP A 93 -25.62 6.49 0.49
CA ASP A 93 -26.53 6.51 1.64
C ASP A 93 -27.03 7.94 1.96
N GLY A 94 -26.15 8.95 1.88
CA GLY A 94 -26.52 10.35 2.10
C GLY A 94 -27.44 10.94 1.02
N GLY A 95 -27.25 10.57 -0.24
CA GLY A 95 -28.10 11.01 -1.35
C GLY A 95 -29.53 10.44 -1.28
N VAL A 96 -29.68 9.22 -0.77
CA VAL A 96 -30.99 8.58 -0.58
C VAL A 96 -31.76 9.24 0.56
N ALA A 97 -31.10 9.63 1.66
CA ALA A 97 -31.74 10.35 2.76
C ALA A 97 -32.32 11.72 2.33
N GLY A 98 -31.67 12.42 1.39
CA GLY A 98 -32.17 13.67 0.82
C GLY A 98 -33.36 13.48 -0.12
N ALA A 99 -33.40 12.39 -0.89
CA ALA A 99 -34.46 12.12 -1.87
C ALA A 99 -35.81 11.72 -1.21
N PHE A 100 -35.79 11.08 -0.04
CA PHE A 100 -37.00 10.74 0.71
C PHE A 100 -37.52 11.86 1.64
N GLY A 101 -36.74 12.92 1.86
CA GLY A 101 -37.13 14.09 2.67
C GLY A 101 -37.89 15.18 1.92
N GLY A 102 -37.85 15.19 0.57
CA GLY A 102 -38.45 16.22 -0.28
C GLY A 102 -39.76 15.82 -0.99
N GLY A 103 -40.27 14.62 -0.76
CA GLY A 103 -41.46 14.09 -1.43
C GLY A 103 -42.75 14.23 -0.64
N ARG A 104 -43.18 15.45 -0.30
CA ARG A 104 -44.56 15.71 0.17
C ARG A 104 -45.07 17.05 -0.36
N VAL A 105 -45.97 16.92 -1.35
CA VAL A 105 -47.17 17.73 -1.70
C VAL A 105 -47.04 19.25 -1.73
#